data_AF-A0A844KE18-F1
#
_entry.id   AF-A0A844KE18-F1
#
_cell.length_a   1.000
_cell.length_b   1.000
_cell.length_c   1.000
_cell.angle_alpha   90.00
_cell.angle_beta   90.00
_cell.angle_gamma   90.00
#
_symmetry.space_group_name_H-M   'P 1'
#
loop_
_entity.id
_entity.type
_entity.pdbx_description
1 polymer ?
#
loop_
_entity_poly.entity_id
_entity_poly.type
_entity_poly.pdbx_seq_one_letter_code
_entity_poly.pdbx_strand_id
1 'polypeptide(L)'
;MKKKIITCAGVSFVIIFVLLSVNFLQSGTGSISKENIEKENELKKSLDVVAQEEEPDEVSKEFANKLGVDAKNVVSTGKQIASTKYSFTVLSWTRGKEYPGYVLPKGKDLSNYPGAELDEQGNITNDFSYIVVNLSVKNQSDKKIENDLIWGYIRLRFLFPPSEYEDYVGEVSYLGEETPRVLNHNYYAETFEPGEEKQMALIFVANDELLKSEAIYLEINPTGAVIDNPEYDIRRYIILN
;
A
#
# COMPACT_ATOMS: atom_id res chain seq x y z
N MET A 1 -46.78 26.68 48.95
CA MET A 1 -47.01 26.48 47.49
C MET A 1 -45.76 26.67 46.60
N LYS A 2 -44.53 26.76 47.13
CA LYS A 2 -43.30 26.95 46.32
C LYS A 2 -42.56 25.67 45.89
N LYS A 3 -42.93 24.49 46.41
CA LYS A 3 -42.24 23.21 46.10
C LYS A 3 -42.80 22.45 44.89
N LYS A 4 -44.00 22.79 44.37
CA LYS A 4 -44.62 22.08 43.23
C LYS A 4 -44.27 22.68 41.85
N ILE A 5 -43.78 23.91 41.80
CA ILE A 5 -43.43 24.59 40.53
C ILE A 5 -42.04 24.16 40.03
N ILE A 6 -41.11 23.85 40.94
CA ILE A 6 -39.75 23.43 40.60
C ILE A 6 -39.73 22.02 39.98
N THR A 7 -40.67 21.15 40.36
CA THR A 7 -40.73 19.77 39.85
C THR A 7 -41.28 19.69 38.42
N CYS A 8 -42.28 20.49 38.04
CA CYS A 8 -42.80 20.49 36.66
C CYS A 8 -41.85 21.17 35.68
N ALA A 9 -41.15 22.24 36.07
CA ALA A 9 -40.16 22.90 35.21
C ALA A 9 -38.93 22.02 34.95
N GLY A 10 -38.46 21.27 35.98
CA GLY A 10 -37.35 20.34 35.85
C GLY A 10 -37.66 19.13 34.96
N VAL A 11 -38.86 18.55 35.08
CA VAL A 11 -39.27 17.40 34.25
C VAL A 11 -39.43 17.79 32.77
N SER A 12 -40.00 18.96 32.48
CA SER A 12 -40.09 19.46 31.10
C SER A 12 -38.72 19.72 30.47
N PHE A 13 -37.75 20.20 31.25
CA PHE A 13 -36.38 20.43 30.77
C PHE A 13 -35.64 19.13 30.44
N VAL A 14 -35.84 18.08 31.26
CA VAL A 14 -35.26 16.76 31.01
C VAL A 14 -35.85 16.12 29.75
N ILE A 15 -37.16 16.25 29.52
CA ILE A 15 -37.80 15.70 28.32
C ILE A 15 -37.29 16.41 27.04
N ILE A 16 -37.12 17.73 27.09
CA ILE A 16 -36.54 18.50 25.97
C ILE A 16 -35.09 18.08 25.74
N PHE A 17 -34.29 17.87 26.79
CA PHE A 17 -32.91 17.39 26.65
C PHE A 17 -32.83 15.98 26.08
N VAL A 18 -33.73 15.08 26.48
CA VAL A 18 -33.82 13.72 25.92
C VAL A 18 -34.23 13.76 24.45
N LEU A 19 -35.19 14.61 24.06
CA LEU A 19 -35.59 14.77 22.65
C LEU A 19 -34.47 15.41 21.80
N LEU A 20 -33.75 16.40 22.34
CA LEU A 20 -32.60 17.01 21.67
C LEU A 20 -31.44 16.03 21.54
N SER A 21 -31.19 15.19 22.55
CA SER A 21 -30.13 14.17 22.49
C SER A 21 -30.51 12.97 21.62
N VAL A 22 -31.79 12.60 21.52
CA VAL A 22 -32.27 11.62 20.52
C VAL A 22 -32.17 12.21 19.11
N ASN A 23 -32.49 13.49 18.89
CA ASN A 23 -32.25 14.14 17.60
C ASN A 23 -30.76 14.25 17.27
N PHE A 24 -29.91 14.53 18.27
CA PHE A 24 -28.45 14.62 18.09
C PHE A 24 -27.82 13.24 17.81
N LEU A 25 -28.32 12.18 18.47
CA LEU A 25 -27.90 10.79 18.24
C LEU A 25 -28.47 10.20 16.95
N GLN A 26 -29.71 10.56 16.56
CA GLN A 26 -30.27 10.22 15.25
C GLN A 26 -29.58 10.99 14.11
N SER A 27 -29.11 12.22 14.35
CA SER A 27 -28.21 12.92 13.42
C SER A 27 -26.78 12.37 13.42
N GLY A 28 -26.43 11.52 14.39
CA GLY A 28 -25.19 10.73 14.43
C GLY A 28 -25.23 9.49 13.52
N THR A 29 -26.41 9.08 13.08
CA THR A 29 -26.57 8.31 11.83
C THR A 29 -26.41 9.30 10.69
N GLY A 30 -25.17 9.62 10.36
CA GLY A 30 -24.86 10.44 9.19
C GLY A 30 -25.56 9.82 8.00
N SER A 31 -26.54 10.52 7.44
CA SER A 31 -27.07 10.17 6.13
C SER A 31 -25.85 10.15 5.21
N ILE A 32 -25.50 8.99 4.67
CA ILE A 32 -24.40 8.90 3.70
C ILE A 32 -24.78 9.89 2.59
N SER A 33 -24.01 10.97 2.44
CA SER A 33 -24.32 11.98 1.44
C SER A 33 -24.29 11.30 0.07
N LYS A 34 -25.10 11.77 -0.89
CA LYS A 34 -25.07 11.22 -2.26
C LYS A 34 -23.65 11.19 -2.83
N GLU A 35 -22.85 12.21 -2.49
CA GLU A 35 -21.44 12.31 -2.84
C GLU A 35 -20.59 11.18 -2.23
N ASN A 36 -20.82 10.81 -0.97
CA ASN A 36 -20.09 9.69 -0.34
C ASN A 36 -20.50 8.34 -0.94
N ILE A 37 -21.78 8.16 -1.29
CA ILE A 37 -22.26 6.96 -1.99
C ILE A 37 -21.64 6.87 -3.39
N GLU A 38 -21.55 7.99 -4.10
CA GLU A 38 -20.96 8.07 -5.43
C GLU A 38 -19.45 7.76 -5.40
N LYS A 39 -18.70 8.35 -4.45
CA LYS A 39 -17.28 8.02 -4.22
C LYS A 39 -17.06 6.56 -3.87
N GLU A 40 -17.91 5.97 -3.02
CA GLU A 40 -17.83 4.56 -2.68
C GLU A 40 -18.11 3.66 -3.89
N ASN A 41 -19.09 4.01 -4.72
CA ASN A 41 -19.39 3.28 -5.95
C ASN A 41 -18.27 3.41 -7.00
N GLU A 42 -17.65 4.59 -7.12
CA GLU A 42 -16.48 4.79 -7.98
C GLU A 42 -15.28 3.97 -7.50
N LEU A 43 -15.04 3.92 -6.18
CA LEU A 43 -14.01 3.09 -5.59
C LEU A 43 -14.28 1.61 -5.87
N LYS A 44 -15.49 1.11 -5.60
CA LYS A 44 -15.91 -0.27 -5.94
C LYS A 44 -15.62 -0.62 -7.38
N LYS A 45 -16.06 0.25 -8.30
CA LYS A 45 -15.87 0.04 -9.74
C LYS A 45 -14.40 0.04 -10.13
N SER A 46 -13.57 0.85 -9.47
CA SER A 46 -12.12 0.83 -9.69
C SER A 46 -11.47 -0.45 -9.15
N LEU A 47 -11.99 -1.04 -8.08
CA LEU A 47 -11.44 -2.26 -7.48
C LEU A 47 -11.84 -3.53 -8.25
N ASP A 48 -13.00 -3.50 -8.93
CA ASP A 48 -13.54 -4.56 -9.79
C ASP A 48 -12.82 -4.68 -11.16
N VAL A 49 -11.49 -4.57 -11.12
CA VAL A 49 -10.63 -4.77 -12.29
C VAL A 49 -10.07 -6.18 -12.24
N VAL A 50 -10.31 -6.93 -13.33
CA VAL A 50 -9.73 -8.26 -13.54
C VAL A 50 -8.21 -8.14 -13.51
N ALA A 51 -7.59 -8.77 -12.51
CA ALA A 51 -6.17 -8.67 -12.26
C ALA A 51 -5.31 -9.27 -13.39
N GLN A 52 -5.73 -10.43 -13.91
CA GLN A 52 -5.15 -11.07 -15.08
C GLN A 52 -6.26 -11.79 -15.87
N GLU A 53 -6.21 -11.71 -17.19
CA GLU A 53 -7.17 -12.39 -18.07
C GLU A 53 -6.82 -13.87 -18.26
N GLU A 54 -5.52 -14.17 -18.30
CA GLU A 54 -5.01 -15.53 -18.46
C GLU A 54 -5.29 -16.40 -17.22
N GLU A 55 -5.30 -17.71 -17.42
CA GLU A 55 -5.33 -18.65 -16.30
C GLU A 55 -4.01 -18.57 -15.53
N PRO A 56 -4.04 -18.44 -14.19
CA PRO A 56 -2.82 -18.38 -13.38
C PRO A 56 -1.93 -19.60 -13.62
N ASP A 57 -0.62 -19.38 -13.66
CA ASP A 57 0.35 -20.48 -13.72
C ASP A 57 0.41 -21.27 -12.39
N GLU A 58 1.02 -22.45 -12.43
CA GLU A 58 1.07 -23.34 -11.26
C GLU A 58 1.84 -22.72 -10.07
N VAL A 59 2.87 -21.92 -10.35
CA VAL A 59 3.62 -21.20 -9.31
C VAL A 59 2.70 -20.20 -8.60
N SER A 60 1.91 -19.43 -9.36
CA SER A 60 0.96 -18.45 -8.83
C SER A 60 -0.17 -19.13 -8.06
N LYS A 61 -0.67 -20.28 -8.53
CA LYS A 61 -1.70 -21.07 -7.80
C LYS A 61 -1.18 -21.61 -6.47
N GLU A 62 0.00 -22.20 -6.47
CA GLU A 62 0.60 -22.75 -5.25
C GLU A 62 0.86 -21.65 -4.23
N PHE A 63 1.44 -20.54 -4.67
CA PHE A 63 1.68 -19.38 -3.84
C PHE A 63 0.40 -18.76 -3.28
N ALA A 64 -0.63 -18.60 -4.12
CA ALA A 64 -1.93 -18.06 -3.72
C ALA A 64 -2.60 -18.94 -2.66
N ASN A 65 -2.51 -20.27 -2.80
CA ASN A 65 -3.00 -21.21 -1.79
C ASN A 65 -2.29 -21.02 -0.44
N LYS A 66 -0.96 -20.87 -0.45
CA LYS A 66 -0.18 -20.61 0.78
C LYS A 66 -0.54 -19.29 1.45
N LEU A 67 -0.84 -18.26 0.67
CA LEU A 67 -1.29 -16.95 1.17
C LEU A 67 -2.79 -16.89 1.53
N GLY A 68 -3.59 -17.85 1.08
CA GLY A 68 -5.05 -17.81 1.24
C GLY A 68 -5.74 -16.73 0.40
N VAL A 69 -5.21 -16.45 -0.80
CA VAL A 69 -5.73 -15.42 -1.72
C VAL A 69 -6.18 -16.03 -3.06
N ASP A 70 -6.92 -15.27 -3.86
CA ASP A 70 -7.28 -15.68 -5.22
C ASP A 70 -6.03 -15.72 -6.10
N ALA A 71 -5.79 -16.85 -6.79
CA ALA A 71 -4.69 -17.04 -7.71
C ALA A 71 -4.69 -16.03 -8.87
N LYS A 72 -5.86 -15.49 -9.27
CA LYS A 72 -5.91 -14.42 -10.27
C LYS A 72 -5.26 -13.12 -9.80
N ASN A 73 -5.09 -12.92 -8.50
CA ASN A 73 -4.41 -11.75 -7.94
C ASN A 73 -2.90 -11.96 -7.77
N VAL A 74 -2.35 -13.08 -8.24
CA VAL A 74 -0.93 -13.43 -8.10
C VAL A 74 -0.31 -13.63 -9.47
N VAL A 75 0.87 -13.04 -9.68
CA VAL A 75 1.70 -13.29 -10.87
C VAL A 75 3.18 -13.43 -10.49
N SER A 76 3.98 -14.02 -11.38
CA SER A 76 5.45 -14.06 -11.27
C SER A 76 6.12 -12.82 -11.84
N THR A 77 7.41 -12.66 -11.57
CA THR A 77 8.25 -11.62 -12.21
C THR A 77 8.17 -11.72 -13.74
N GLY A 78 8.13 -10.58 -14.42
CA GLY A 78 7.97 -10.47 -15.87
C GLY A 78 6.52 -10.56 -16.37
N LYS A 79 5.55 -10.87 -15.50
CA LYS A 79 4.12 -10.90 -15.85
C LYS A 79 3.42 -9.63 -15.38
N GLN A 80 2.49 -9.14 -16.20
CA GLN A 80 1.70 -7.95 -15.90
C GLN A 80 0.51 -8.32 -14.99
N ILE A 81 0.21 -7.45 -14.03
CA ILE A 81 -1.01 -7.54 -13.21
C ILE A 81 -1.71 -6.18 -13.14
N ALA A 82 -3.02 -6.16 -13.36
CA ALA A 82 -3.85 -4.96 -13.31
C ALA A 82 -4.37 -4.71 -11.89
N SER A 83 -4.36 -3.45 -11.46
CA SER A 83 -4.96 -2.98 -10.22
C SER A 83 -5.49 -1.55 -10.40
N THR A 84 -6.79 -1.37 -10.24
CA THR A 84 -7.48 -0.09 -10.44
C THR A 84 -7.13 0.57 -11.78
N LYS A 85 -6.52 1.75 -11.75
CA LYS A 85 -6.14 2.56 -12.91
C LYS A 85 -4.74 2.24 -13.44
N TYR A 86 -4.06 1.26 -12.86
CA TYR A 86 -2.69 0.89 -13.22
C TYR A 86 -2.54 -0.57 -13.58
N SER A 87 -1.52 -0.85 -14.38
CA SER A 87 -0.94 -2.18 -14.50
C SER A 87 0.53 -2.14 -14.05
N PHE A 88 0.97 -3.25 -13.46
CA PHE A 88 2.28 -3.39 -12.83
C PHE A 88 3.01 -4.58 -13.42
N THR A 89 4.30 -4.42 -13.69
CA THR A 89 5.19 -5.53 -14.10
C THR A 89 6.54 -5.37 -13.42
N VAL A 90 6.96 -6.37 -12.64
CA VAL A 90 8.36 -6.42 -12.19
C VAL A 90 9.21 -6.88 -13.36
N LEU A 91 10.10 -6.01 -13.84
CA LEU A 91 10.96 -6.28 -15.00
C LEU A 91 12.17 -7.12 -14.60
N SER A 92 12.75 -6.82 -13.44
CA SER A 92 13.86 -7.54 -12.86
C SER A 92 13.95 -7.21 -11.38
N TRP A 93 14.62 -8.06 -10.62
CA TRP A 93 14.96 -7.76 -9.25
C TRP A 93 16.30 -8.36 -8.88
N THR A 94 16.96 -7.80 -7.88
CA THR A 94 18.20 -8.33 -7.30
C THR A 94 18.16 -8.19 -5.78
N ARG A 95 19.00 -8.96 -5.10
CA ARG A 95 19.27 -8.81 -3.67
C ARG A 95 20.76 -8.98 -3.40
N GLY A 96 21.28 -8.23 -2.44
CA GLY A 96 22.67 -8.34 -2.04
C GLY A 96 23.16 -7.18 -1.19
N LYS A 97 24.44 -7.24 -0.84
CA LYS A 97 25.13 -6.21 -0.05
C LYS A 97 25.63 -5.05 -0.89
N GLU A 98 25.88 -5.31 -2.17
CA GLU A 98 26.51 -4.35 -3.07
C GLU A 98 25.63 -3.12 -3.28
N TYR A 99 26.27 -1.94 -3.29
CA TYR A 99 25.62 -0.67 -3.54
C TYR A 99 24.89 -0.71 -4.90
N PRO A 100 23.58 -0.42 -4.94
CA PRO A 100 22.78 -0.59 -6.15
C PRO A 100 23.01 0.50 -7.21
N GLY A 101 23.94 1.44 -6.97
CA GLY A 101 24.26 2.51 -7.91
C GLY A 101 23.35 3.74 -7.83
N TYR A 102 22.37 3.76 -6.91
CA TYR A 102 21.42 4.85 -6.75
C TYR A 102 21.69 5.69 -5.50
N VAL A 103 21.89 6.98 -5.71
CA VAL A 103 22.23 7.94 -4.66
C VAL A 103 21.06 8.13 -3.70
N LEU A 104 21.33 8.11 -2.40
CA LEU A 104 20.33 8.38 -1.38
C LEU A 104 19.76 9.81 -1.52
N PRO A 105 18.43 9.99 -1.39
CA PRO A 105 17.82 11.31 -1.25
C PRO A 105 18.49 12.14 -0.16
N LYS A 106 18.64 13.44 -0.38
CA LYS A 106 19.20 14.34 0.63
C LYS A 106 18.40 14.24 1.93
N GLY A 107 19.08 13.87 3.02
CA GLY A 107 18.48 13.70 4.35
C GLY A 107 17.98 12.28 4.64
N LYS A 108 18.10 11.33 3.70
CA LYS A 108 17.87 9.91 3.96
C LYS A 108 19.11 9.29 4.60
N ASP A 109 18.89 8.53 5.67
CA ASP A 109 19.91 7.78 6.39
C ASP A 109 19.36 6.39 6.69
N LEU A 110 20.02 5.35 6.18
CA LEU A 110 19.60 3.95 6.33
C LEU A 110 19.94 3.36 7.70
N SER A 111 20.78 4.03 8.49
CA SER A 111 21.16 3.58 9.83
C SER A 111 20.10 3.84 10.90
N ASN A 112 19.21 4.82 10.69
CA ASN A 112 18.10 5.10 11.62
C ASN A 112 16.99 4.05 11.51
N TYR A 113 16.52 3.82 10.28
CA TYR A 113 15.62 2.74 9.92
C TYR A 113 15.89 2.43 8.44
N PRO A 114 16.18 1.17 8.09
CA PRO A 114 15.98 -0.04 8.90
C PRO A 114 17.14 -0.42 9.84
N GLY A 115 18.24 0.33 9.89
CA GLY A 115 19.41 -0.01 10.71
C GLY A 115 20.58 -0.59 9.92
N ALA A 116 20.62 -0.34 8.61
CA ALA A 116 21.71 -0.81 7.77
C ALA A 116 22.96 0.08 7.93
N GLU A 117 24.12 -0.56 8.01
CA GLU A 117 25.43 0.10 8.10
C GLU A 117 26.13 0.03 6.74
N LEU A 118 26.56 1.18 6.24
CA LEU A 118 27.17 1.30 4.92
C LEU A 118 28.68 1.54 5.02
N ASP A 119 29.46 0.93 4.13
CA ASP A 119 30.86 1.32 3.91
C ASP A 119 30.97 2.62 3.07
N GLU A 120 32.20 3.05 2.81
CA GLU A 120 32.47 4.26 1.99
C GLU A 120 31.99 4.14 0.54
N GLN A 121 31.77 2.92 0.04
CA GLN A 121 31.27 2.65 -1.31
C GLN A 121 29.74 2.51 -1.34
N GLY A 122 29.09 2.55 -0.18
CA GLY A 122 27.64 2.39 -0.03
C GLY A 122 27.19 0.93 0.03
N ASN A 123 28.09 -0.04 0.18
CA ASN A 123 27.71 -1.44 0.39
C ASN A 123 27.23 -1.62 1.82
N ILE A 124 26.23 -2.47 2.03
CA ILE A 124 25.80 -2.85 3.38
C ILE A 124 26.80 -3.83 3.99
N THR A 125 27.18 -3.59 5.25
CA THR A 125 28.23 -4.34 5.96
C THR A 125 27.71 -5.19 7.12
N ASN A 126 26.52 -4.89 7.64
CA ASN A 126 25.87 -5.64 8.72
C ASN A 126 24.78 -6.60 8.19
N ASP A 127 23.91 -7.10 9.06
CA ASP A 127 22.94 -8.18 8.77
C ASP A 127 21.72 -7.73 7.93
N PHE A 128 21.90 -6.74 7.05
CA PHE A 128 20.89 -6.26 6.12
C PHE A 128 21.35 -6.39 4.67
N SER A 129 20.42 -6.47 3.74
CA SER A 129 20.71 -6.48 2.31
C SER A 129 19.79 -5.53 1.57
N TYR A 130 20.29 -4.99 0.46
CA TYR A 130 19.47 -4.34 -0.53
C TYR A 130 18.59 -5.38 -1.22
N ILE A 131 17.36 -4.99 -1.52
CA ILE A 131 16.50 -5.65 -2.49
C ILE A 131 16.08 -4.56 -3.47
N VAL A 132 16.50 -4.72 -4.72
CA VAL A 132 16.25 -3.75 -5.79
C VAL A 132 15.19 -4.35 -6.70
N VAL A 133 14.06 -3.68 -6.86
CA VAL A 133 12.99 -4.15 -7.74
C VAL A 133 12.74 -3.11 -8.82
N ASN A 134 13.06 -3.46 -10.08
CA ASN A 134 12.77 -2.62 -11.22
C ASN A 134 11.34 -2.84 -11.66
N LEU A 135 10.47 -1.89 -11.34
CA LEU A 135 9.04 -1.98 -11.56
C LEU A 135 8.62 -1.07 -12.72
N SER A 136 7.85 -1.60 -13.65
CA SER A 136 7.08 -0.83 -14.62
C SER A 136 5.65 -0.63 -14.10
N VAL A 137 5.17 0.61 -14.19
CA VAL A 137 3.80 1.00 -13.87
C VAL A 137 3.23 1.77 -15.06
N LYS A 138 2.08 1.31 -15.56
CA LYS A 138 1.38 1.92 -16.69
C LYS A 138 -0.01 2.38 -16.29
N ASN A 139 -0.35 3.63 -16.64
CA ASN A 139 -1.71 4.13 -16.56
C ASN A 139 -2.57 3.45 -17.65
N GLN A 140 -3.48 2.59 -17.24
CA GLN A 140 -4.40 1.88 -18.16
C GLN A 140 -5.76 2.59 -18.32
N SER A 141 -5.94 3.72 -17.62
CA SER A 141 -7.16 4.52 -17.76
C SER A 141 -7.06 5.50 -18.95
N ASP A 142 -8.22 6.02 -19.36
CA ASP A 142 -8.35 7.07 -20.36
C ASP A 142 -8.15 8.48 -19.79
N LYS A 143 -7.83 8.59 -18.49
CA LYS A 143 -7.69 9.85 -17.76
C LYS A 143 -6.25 10.08 -17.33
N LYS A 144 -5.87 11.35 -17.29
CA LYS A 144 -4.66 11.78 -16.62
C LYS A 144 -4.79 11.53 -15.12
N ILE A 145 -3.73 11.02 -14.52
CA ILE A 145 -3.61 10.82 -13.08
C ILE A 145 -2.60 11.83 -12.55
N GLU A 146 -2.95 12.58 -11.51
CA GLU A 146 -2.10 13.65 -10.98
C GLU A 146 -1.78 13.43 -9.51
N ASN A 147 -0.52 13.69 -9.15
CA ASN A 147 0.01 13.68 -7.78
C ASN A 147 -0.32 12.41 -6.98
N ASP A 148 -0.29 11.25 -7.64
CA ASP A 148 -0.57 9.97 -7.00
C ASP A 148 0.66 9.44 -6.27
N LEU A 149 0.49 8.90 -5.06
CA LEU A 149 1.57 8.39 -4.21
C LEU A 149 1.84 6.91 -4.50
N ILE A 150 1.84 6.53 -5.78
CA ILE A 150 1.79 5.14 -6.26
C ILE A 150 2.89 4.25 -5.69
N TRP A 151 4.10 4.79 -5.49
CA TRP A 151 5.22 4.03 -4.92
C TRP A 151 4.99 3.69 -3.44
N GLY A 152 4.20 4.50 -2.74
CA GLY A 152 3.75 4.27 -1.38
C GLY A 152 2.67 3.19 -1.24
N TYR A 153 2.16 2.63 -2.33
CA TYR A 153 1.17 1.54 -2.32
C TYR A 153 1.79 0.14 -2.29
N ILE A 154 3.12 0.09 -2.44
CA ILE A 154 3.87 -1.14 -2.67
C ILE A 154 4.58 -1.50 -1.37
N ARG A 155 4.45 -2.77 -0.96
CA ARG A 155 5.18 -3.33 0.18
C ARG A 155 5.95 -4.56 -0.27
N LEU A 156 7.17 -4.66 0.21
CA LEU A 156 7.93 -5.89 0.15
C LEU A 156 7.49 -6.79 1.31
N ARG A 157 7.12 -8.02 0.98
CA ARG A 157 6.61 -9.01 1.92
C ARG A 157 7.34 -10.34 1.73
N PHE A 158 7.23 -11.18 2.73
CA PHE A 158 7.93 -12.46 2.82
C PHE A 158 6.93 -13.54 3.18
N LEU A 159 6.98 -14.68 2.48
CA LEU A 159 6.12 -15.82 2.76
C LEU A 159 6.75 -16.67 3.85
N PHE A 160 6.04 -16.84 4.96
CA PHE A 160 6.51 -17.54 6.16
C PHE A 160 7.88 -17.03 6.66
N PRO A 161 7.98 -15.72 7.00
CA PRO A 161 9.21 -15.20 7.57
C PRO A 161 9.51 -15.86 8.93
N PRO A 162 10.76 -15.78 9.43
CA PRO A 162 11.06 -16.15 10.81
C PRO A 162 10.11 -15.43 11.78
N SER A 163 9.71 -16.09 12.87
CA SER A 163 8.66 -15.59 13.78
C SER A 163 8.96 -14.22 14.39
N GLU A 164 10.25 -13.88 14.58
CA GLU A 164 10.67 -12.56 15.07
C GLU A 164 10.40 -11.43 14.06
N TYR A 165 10.11 -11.77 12.80
CA TYR A 165 9.78 -10.85 11.72
C TYR A 165 8.38 -11.10 11.11
N GLU A 166 7.48 -11.80 11.81
CA GLU A 166 6.13 -12.12 11.31
C GLU A 166 5.34 -10.86 10.87
N ASP A 167 5.48 -9.77 11.63
CA ASP A 167 4.82 -8.50 11.36
C ASP A 167 5.65 -7.55 10.46
N TYR A 168 6.80 -7.99 9.94
CA TYR A 168 7.65 -7.12 9.13
C TYR A 168 6.95 -6.69 7.84
N VAL A 169 7.02 -5.39 7.56
CA VAL A 169 6.53 -4.80 6.32
C VAL A 169 7.66 -3.98 5.69
N GLY A 170 8.14 -4.41 4.52
CA GLY A 170 9.17 -3.68 3.81
C GLY A 170 8.59 -2.49 3.07
N GLU A 171 8.82 -1.29 3.60
CA GLU A 171 8.53 -0.05 2.88
C GLU A 171 9.66 0.25 1.89
N VAL A 172 9.30 0.90 0.78
CA VAL A 172 10.30 1.45 -0.15
C VAL A 172 11.22 2.37 0.65
N SER A 173 12.50 2.04 0.73
CA SER A 173 13.48 2.82 1.47
C SER A 173 13.81 4.11 0.72
N TYR A 174 13.98 4.01 -0.59
CA TYR A 174 14.12 5.14 -1.51
C TYR A 174 13.90 4.70 -2.97
N LEU A 175 13.67 5.68 -3.84
CA LEU A 175 13.56 5.52 -5.29
C LEU A 175 14.93 5.61 -5.96
N GLY A 176 15.24 4.65 -6.82
CA GLY A 176 16.45 4.59 -7.61
C GLY A 176 16.34 5.47 -8.85
N GLU A 177 16.67 6.74 -8.69
CA GLU A 177 16.69 7.74 -9.76
C GLU A 177 18.12 8.24 -10.00
N GLU A 178 18.45 8.60 -11.24
CA GLU A 178 19.74 9.22 -11.57
C GLU A 178 19.94 10.53 -10.81
N THR A 179 18.87 11.32 -10.71
CA THR A 179 18.84 12.55 -9.92
C THR A 179 17.86 12.35 -8.77
N PRO A 180 18.33 12.14 -7.53
CA PRO A 180 17.45 11.81 -6.41
C PRO A 180 16.56 13.00 -6.04
N ARG A 181 15.29 12.71 -5.76
CA ARG A 181 14.33 13.70 -5.23
C ARG A 181 14.73 14.18 -3.83
N VAL A 182 14.19 15.33 -3.45
CA VAL A 182 14.23 15.80 -2.05
C VAL A 182 13.19 15.03 -1.25
N LEU A 183 13.59 14.48 -0.11
CA LEU A 183 12.69 13.79 0.80
C LEU A 183 11.70 14.79 1.42
N ASN A 184 10.42 14.70 1.03
CA ASN A 184 9.32 15.55 1.52
C ASN A 184 7.97 14.80 1.37
N HIS A 185 6.86 15.46 1.68
CA HIS A 185 5.52 14.85 1.63
C HIS A 185 5.08 14.38 0.22
N ASN A 186 5.67 14.92 -0.84
CA ASN A 186 5.41 14.56 -2.24
C ASN A 186 6.48 13.63 -2.82
N TYR A 187 7.33 13.00 -1.99
CA TYR A 187 8.44 12.18 -2.45
C TYR A 187 7.98 11.09 -3.44
N TYR A 188 6.82 10.49 -3.20
CA TYR A 188 6.22 9.46 -4.06
C TYR A 188 5.23 9.98 -5.09
N ALA A 189 5.03 11.30 -5.19
CA ALA A 189 4.04 11.87 -6.08
C ALA A 189 4.43 11.66 -7.56
N GLU A 190 3.51 11.12 -8.33
CA GLU A 190 3.63 10.90 -9.76
C GLU A 190 2.43 11.47 -10.52
N THR A 191 2.70 11.91 -11.75
CA THR A 191 1.67 12.23 -12.74
C THR A 191 1.81 11.26 -13.90
N PHE A 192 0.71 10.71 -14.38
CA PHE A 192 0.68 9.83 -15.56
C PHE A 192 -0.32 10.34 -16.58
N GLU A 193 0.12 10.54 -17.82
CA GLU A 193 -0.78 10.72 -18.96
C GLU A 193 -1.48 9.38 -19.29
N PRO A 194 -2.65 9.39 -19.98
CA PRO A 194 -3.31 8.17 -20.42
C PRO A 194 -2.37 7.26 -21.23
N GLY A 195 -2.24 6.00 -20.81
CA GLY A 195 -1.36 5.04 -21.47
C GLY A 195 0.15 5.20 -21.16
N GLU A 196 0.55 6.22 -20.40
CA GLU A 196 1.95 6.43 -20.02
C GLU A 196 2.45 5.29 -19.13
N GLU A 197 3.67 4.85 -19.41
CA GLU A 197 4.40 3.85 -18.63
C GLU A 197 5.65 4.50 -18.04
N LYS A 198 5.85 4.29 -16.74
CA LYS A 198 7.06 4.71 -16.01
C LYS A 198 7.74 3.51 -15.40
N GLN A 199 9.06 3.51 -15.45
CA GLN A 199 9.89 2.52 -14.79
C GLN A 199 10.58 3.17 -13.61
N MET A 200 10.64 2.44 -12.49
CA MET A 200 11.27 2.90 -11.26
C MET A 200 11.98 1.74 -10.58
N ALA A 201 13.23 1.96 -10.18
CA ALA A 201 13.92 1.05 -9.26
C ALA A 201 13.43 1.35 -7.84
N LEU A 202 12.71 0.41 -7.24
CA LEU A 202 12.31 0.48 -5.84
C LEU A 202 13.39 -0.16 -4.99
N ILE A 203 14.02 0.63 -4.13
CA ILE A 203 15.08 0.13 -3.25
C ILE A 203 14.47 -0.16 -1.88
N PHE A 204 14.52 -1.42 -1.48
CA PHE A 204 14.19 -1.88 -0.15
C PHE A 204 15.47 -2.30 0.57
N VAL A 205 15.42 -2.28 1.89
CA VAL A 205 16.48 -2.81 2.74
C VAL A 205 15.82 -3.69 3.80
N ALA A 206 16.23 -4.96 3.82
CA ALA A 206 15.63 -5.98 4.68
C ALA A 206 16.73 -6.74 5.43
N ASN A 207 16.41 -7.23 6.62
CA ASN A 207 17.33 -8.07 7.38
C ASN A 207 17.59 -9.39 6.62
N ASP A 208 18.80 -9.91 6.68
CA ASP A 208 19.21 -11.13 5.98
C ASP A 208 18.39 -12.36 6.40
N GLU A 209 17.90 -12.41 7.64
CA GLU A 209 17.03 -13.50 8.13
C GLU A 209 15.72 -13.59 7.35
N LEU A 210 15.14 -12.45 6.93
CA LEU A 210 13.96 -12.41 6.08
C LEU A 210 14.23 -13.04 4.71
N LEU A 211 15.47 -13.02 4.21
CA LEU A 211 15.81 -13.57 2.89
C LEU A 211 15.79 -15.10 2.85
N LYS A 212 15.70 -15.75 4.02
CA LYS A 212 15.55 -17.21 4.18
C LYS A 212 14.08 -17.66 4.04
N SER A 213 13.15 -16.72 3.97
CA SER A 213 11.74 -16.96 3.71
C SER A 213 11.55 -17.75 2.42
N GLU A 214 10.49 -18.54 2.35
CA GLU A 214 10.21 -19.41 1.22
C GLU A 214 10.06 -18.64 -0.09
N ALA A 215 9.47 -17.45 -0.02
CA ALA A 215 9.34 -16.53 -1.14
C ALA A 215 9.41 -15.08 -0.67
N ILE A 216 9.87 -14.22 -1.58
CA ILE A 216 9.83 -12.77 -1.45
C ILE A 216 8.85 -12.27 -2.51
N TYR A 217 8.00 -11.32 -2.17
CA TYR A 217 6.99 -10.81 -3.09
C TYR A 217 6.69 -9.34 -2.85
N LEU A 218 6.19 -8.67 -3.89
CA LEU A 218 5.53 -7.38 -3.75
C LEU A 218 4.05 -7.59 -3.46
N GLU A 219 3.55 -6.88 -2.47
CA GLU A 219 2.12 -6.68 -2.24
C GLU A 219 1.77 -5.25 -2.64
N ILE A 220 0.74 -5.11 -3.47
CA ILE A 220 0.25 -3.83 -3.97
C ILE A 220 -1.14 -3.61 -3.37
N ASN A 221 -1.24 -2.58 -2.53
CA ASN A 221 -2.51 -2.10 -2.00
C ASN A 221 -2.98 -0.90 -2.85
N PRO A 222 -3.92 -1.09 -3.80
CA PRO A 222 -4.28 -0.05 -4.75
C PRO A 222 -5.03 1.14 -4.13
N THR A 223 -5.47 1.04 -2.88
CA THR A 223 -6.16 2.15 -2.19
C THR A 223 -5.20 3.04 -1.41
N GLY A 224 -3.97 2.55 -1.14
CA GLY A 224 -3.01 3.23 -0.28
C GLY A 224 -3.45 3.40 1.17
N ALA A 225 -4.60 2.86 1.57
CA ALA A 225 -5.18 2.99 2.90
C ALA A 225 -5.33 1.64 3.57
N VAL A 226 -5.33 1.63 4.91
CA VAL A 226 -5.82 0.47 5.67
C VAL A 226 -7.32 0.43 5.47
N ILE A 227 -7.84 -0.67 4.94
CA ILE A 227 -9.27 -0.84 4.72
C ILE A 227 -9.81 -1.87 5.69
N ASP A 228 -10.73 -1.45 6.54
CA ASP A 228 -11.37 -2.33 7.53
C ASP A 228 -12.42 -3.26 6.90
N ASN A 229 -12.89 -2.95 5.69
CA ASN A 229 -13.83 -3.78 4.95
C ASN A 229 -13.09 -4.75 4.01
N PRO A 230 -13.12 -6.07 4.25
CA PRO A 230 -12.45 -7.06 3.42
C PRO A 230 -12.92 -7.05 1.95
N GLU A 231 -14.15 -6.62 1.67
CA GLU A 231 -14.66 -6.52 0.29
C GLU A 231 -13.89 -5.50 -0.56
N TYR A 232 -13.21 -4.54 0.08
CA TYR A 232 -12.43 -3.52 -0.60
C TYR A 232 -10.92 -3.74 -0.49
N ASP A 233 -10.46 -4.68 0.35
CA ASP A 233 -9.05 -5.01 0.52
C ASP A 233 -8.55 -5.94 -0.60
N ILE A 234 -8.72 -5.51 -1.85
CA ILE A 234 -8.31 -6.29 -3.02
C ILE A 234 -6.87 -5.95 -3.37
N ARG A 235 -5.94 -6.75 -2.84
CA ARG A 235 -4.50 -6.61 -3.10
C ARG A 235 -4.07 -7.35 -4.37
N ARG A 236 -2.90 -7.00 -4.87
CA ARG A 236 -2.22 -7.72 -5.96
C ARG A 236 -0.84 -8.16 -5.48
N TYR A 237 -0.39 -9.31 -5.97
CA TYR A 237 0.84 -9.94 -5.52
C TYR A 237 1.73 -10.26 -6.71
N ILE A 238 3.01 -9.88 -6.63
CA ILE A 238 4.02 -10.22 -7.64
C ILE A 238 5.15 -10.97 -6.94
N ILE A 239 5.31 -12.25 -7.28
CA ILE A 239 6.38 -13.11 -6.75
C ILE A 239 7.72 -12.69 -7.36
N LEU A 240 8.72 -12.49 -6.51
CA LEU A 240 10.09 -12.21 -6.93
C LEU A 240 10.85 -13.54 -7.10
N ASN A 241 10.84 -14.07 -8.32
CA ASN A 241 11.48 -15.35 -8.71
C ASN A 241 12.54 -15.19 -9.79
#